data_AF-A0A8E7FPZ4-F1
#
_entry.id   AF-A0A8E7FPZ4-F1
#
_cell.length_a   1.000
_cell.length_b   1.000
_cell.length_c   1.000
_cell.angle_alpha   90.00
_cell.angle_beta   90.00
_cell.angle_gamma   90.00
#
_symmetry.space_group_name_H-M   'P 1'
#
loop_
_entity.id
_entity.type
_entity.pdbx_description
1 polymer ?
#
loop_
_entity_poly.entity_id
_entity_poly.type
_entity_poly.pdbx_seq_one_letter_code
_entity_poly.pdbx_strand_id
1 'polypeptide(L)'
;GSLLGLCLLIQILTGMFLAMHYTPNISLAFSSVAHICRDVQYGWILRNLHANGASVFFICIYLHIGRGLYYGSYLLKKTWYTGTIMYFLLMGTAFLGYVLPWGQMSFWGATVITNLSSAFPYIGTTIVHWTWGGFAIDNATLTRFFTLHFALPFGLAGMAMIHLMFLH
;
A
#
# COMPACT_ATOMS: atom_id res chain seq x y z
N GLY A 1 -4.12 15.81 8.26
CA GLY A 1 -2.88 16.58 8.10
C GLY A 1 -1.78 15.94 8.90
N SER A 2 -1.41 16.48 10.05
CA SER A 2 -0.33 15.96 10.92
C SER A 2 -0.44 14.47 11.25
N LEU A 3 -1.63 13.98 11.62
CA LEU A 3 -1.85 12.55 11.89
C LEU A 3 -1.54 11.65 10.67
N LEU A 4 -1.78 12.12 9.45
CA LEU A 4 -1.42 11.37 8.24
C LEU A 4 0.10 11.30 8.04
N GLY A 5 0.81 12.39 8.36
CA GLY A 5 2.27 12.40 8.37
C GLY A 5 2.84 11.45 9.43
N LEU A 6 2.24 11.42 10.62
CA LEU A 6 2.61 10.46 11.67
C LEU A 6 2.33 9.01 11.23
N CYS A 7 1.16 8.73 10.64
CA CYS A 7 0.84 7.41 10.10
C CYS A 7 1.88 6.99 9.05
N LEU A 8 2.23 7.87 8.11
CA LEU A 8 3.24 7.59 7.09
C LEU A 8 4.60 7.25 7.71
N LEU A 9 5.05 8.02 8.69
CA LEU A 9 6.32 7.75 9.39
C LEU A 9 6.29 6.39 10.08
N ILE A 10 5.22 6.08 10.83
CA ILE A 10 5.06 4.79 11.51
C ILE A 10 5.08 3.64 10.49
N GLN A 11 4.38 3.78 9.37
CA GLN A 11 4.34 2.74 8.33
C GLN A 11 5.70 2.51 7.67
N ILE A 12 6.45 3.57 7.36
CA ILE A 12 7.80 3.45 6.79
C ILE A 12 8.73 2.75 7.79
N LEU A 13 8.75 3.19 9.05
CA LEU A 13 9.64 2.61 10.06
C LEU A 13 9.31 1.14 10.32
N THR A 14 8.06 0.83 10.64
CA THR A 14 7.63 -0.56 10.88
C THR A 14 7.81 -1.43 9.64
N GLY A 15 7.50 -0.92 8.45
CA GLY A 15 7.68 -1.61 7.18
C GLY A 15 9.13 -1.96 6.88
N MET A 16 10.08 -1.04 7.14
CA MET A 16 11.51 -1.31 6.99
C MET A 16 11.97 -2.46 7.91
N PHE A 17 11.60 -2.44 9.20
CA PHE A 17 11.97 -3.52 10.11
C PHE A 17 11.34 -4.86 9.72
N LEU A 18 10.09 -4.86 9.26
CA LEU A 18 9.44 -6.09 8.75
C LEU A 18 10.15 -6.61 7.50
N ALA A 19 10.55 -5.72 6.59
CA ALA A 19 11.23 -6.08 5.35
C ALA A 19 12.60 -6.74 5.57
N MET A 20 13.29 -6.42 6.68
CA MET A 20 14.57 -7.07 7.05
C MET A 20 14.42 -8.58 7.36
N HIS A 21 13.20 -9.05 7.61
CA HIS A 21 12.90 -10.43 7.98
C HIS A 21 11.94 -11.14 7.00
N TYR A 22 11.33 -10.40 6.08
CA TYR A 22 10.37 -10.94 5.12
C TYR A 22 11.08 -11.54 3.89
N THR A 23 10.54 -12.63 3.34
CA THR A 23 11.05 -13.24 2.11
C THR A 23 9.97 -13.25 1.01
N PRO A 24 10.15 -12.50 -0.10
CA PRO A 24 9.17 -12.44 -1.20
C PRO A 24 9.27 -13.66 -2.12
N ASN A 25 9.03 -14.86 -1.60
CA ASN A 25 8.92 -16.09 -2.36
C ASN A 25 7.64 -16.83 -1.97
N ILE A 26 6.84 -17.32 -2.92
CA ILE A 26 5.52 -17.92 -2.61
C ILE A 26 5.58 -19.09 -1.64
N SER A 27 6.70 -19.84 -1.61
CA SER A 27 6.90 -20.96 -0.69
C SER A 27 7.30 -20.51 0.72
N LEU A 28 7.78 -19.28 0.87
CA LEU A 28 8.34 -18.74 2.12
C LEU A 28 7.61 -17.51 2.65
N ALA A 29 6.75 -16.85 1.88
CA ALA A 29 6.17 -15.57 2.24
C ALA A 29 5.30 -15.68 3.50
N PHE A 30 4.39 -16.64 3.52
CA PHE A 30 3.53 -16.89 4.68
C PHE A 30 4.34 -17.31 5.91
N SER A 31 5.29 -18.25 5.74
CA SER A 31 6.12 -18.74 6.85
C SER A 31 7.08 -17.68 7.38
N SER A 32 7.63 -16.80 6.54
CA SER A 32 8.47 -15.68 6.98
C SER A 32 7.68 -14.66 7.81
N VAL A 33 6.42 -14.38 7.48
CA VAL A 33 5.53 -13.56 8.32
C VAL A 33 5.22 -14.26 9.66
N ALA A 34 5.02 -15.58 9.65
CA ALA A 34 4.83 -16.34 10.87
C ALA A 34 6.09 -16.32 11.76
N HIS A 35 7.27 -16.47 11.16
CA HIS A 35 8.58 -16.36 11.82
C HIS A 35 8.77 -14.98 12.46
N ILE A 36 8.44 -13.88 11.76
CA ILE A 36 8.48 -12.52 12.34
C ILE A 36 7.63 -12.44 13.63
N CYS A 37 6.43 -13.01 13.62
CA CYS A 37 5.54 -12.93 14.78
C CYS A 37 5.98 -13.83 15.94
N ARG A 38 6.69 -14.93 15.68
CA ARG A 38 6.98 -15.97 16.68
C ARG A 38 8.41 -15.92 17.22
N ASP A 39 9.37 -15.62 16.35
CA ASP A 39 10.79 -15.84 16.64
C ASP A 39 11.60 -14.53 16.69
N VAL A 40 11.14 -13.47 16.02
CA VAL A 40 11.77 -12.14 16.08
C VAL A 40 11.34 -11.41 17.35
N GLN A 41 12.31 -10.90 18.12
CA GLN A 41 12.06 -10.12 19.33
C GLN A 41 11.17 -8.91 19.02
N TYR A 42 10.01 -8.83 19.70
CA TYR A 42 8.96 -7.84 19.46
C TYR A 42 8.41 -7.79 18.01
N GLY A 43 8.71 -8.79 17.17
CA GLY A 43 8.24 -8.82 15.79
C GLY A 43 6.70 -8.88 15.68
N TRP A 44 6.04 -9.51 16.64
CA TRP A 44 4.57 -9.48 16.75
C TRP A 44 4.01 -8.06 16.96
N ILE A 45 4.70 -7.21 17.74
CA ILE A 45 4.28 -5.81 17.94
C ILE A 45 4.46 -5.05 16.64
N LEU A 46 5.63 -5.17 15.99
CA LEU A 46 5.91 -4.50 14.72
C LEU A 46 4.89 -4.88 13.65
N ARG A 47 4.60 -6.17 13.50
CA ARG A 47 3.62 -6.67 12.53
C ARG A 47 2.23 -6.13 12.81
N ASN A 48 1.79 -6.15 14.07
CA ASN A 48 0.47 -5.67 14.44
C ASN A 48 0.35 -4.15 14.34
N LEU A 49 1.40 -3.40 14.66
CA LEU A 49 1.44 -1.95 14.50
C LEU A 49 1.37 -1.56 13.02
N HIS A 50 2.10 -2.26 12.15
CA HIS A 50 2.07 -2.03 10.71
C HIS A 50 0.65 -2.31 10.15
N ALA A 51 0.10 -3.50 10.45
CA ALA A 51 -1.20 -3.91 9.95
C ALA A 51 -2.36 -3.02 10.44
N ASN A 52 -2.45 -2.74 11.75
CA ASN A 52 -3.51 -1.88 12.29
C ASN A 52 -3.28 -0.41 11.96
N GLY A 53 -2.01 0.01 11.87
CA GLY A 53 -1.67 1.37 11.48
C GLY A 53 -2.10 1.69 10.05
N ALA A 54 -2.17 0.70 9.14
CA ALA A 54 -2.72 0.90 7.80
C ALA A 54 -4.21 1.26 7.88
N SER A 55 -4.99 0.57 8.72
CA SER A 55 -6.40 0.91 8.97
C SER A 55 -6.56 2.31 9.57
N VAL A 56 -5.72 2.68 10.54
CA VAL A 56 -5.70 4.04 11.12
C VAL A 56 -5.37 5.09 10.06
N PHE A 57 -4.47 4.79 9.13
CA PHE A 57 -4.16 5.67 8.00
C PHE A 57 -5.42 5.94 7.16
N PHE A 58 -6.19 4.91 6.81
CA PHE A 58 -7.44 5.08 6.06
C PHE A 58 -8.52 5.81 6.86
N ILE A 59 -8.64 5.57 8.16
CA ILE A 59 -9.55 6.36 9.00
C ILE A 59 -9.16 7.84 8.94
N CYS A 60 -7.88 8.15 9.12
CA CYS A 60 -7.38 9.52 9.07
C CYS A 60 -7.63 10.16 7.68
N ILE A 61 -7.44 9.42 6.58
CA ILE A 61 -7.55 10.00 5.23
C ILE A 61 -9.02 10.26 4.88
N TYR A 62 -9.93 9.37 5.25
CA TYR A 62 -11.36 9.59 5.04
C TYR A 62 -11.88 10.79 5.82
N LEU A 63 -11.47 10.93 7.09
CA LEU A 63 -11.80 12.12 7.89
C LEU A 63 -11.18 13.40 7.29
N HIS A 64 -9.96 13.31 6.77
CA HIS A 64 -9.28 14.44 6.15
C HIS A 64 -9.96 14.91 4.86
N ILE A 65 -10.37 13.97 4.01
CA ILE A 65 -11.16 14.23 2.79
C ILE A 65 -12.53 14.80 3.16
N GLY A 66 -13.23 14.18 4.11
CA GLY A 66 -14.55 14.63 4.58
C GLY A 66 -14.53 16.06 5.12
N ARG A 67 -13.50 16.41 5.92
CA ARG A 67 -13.25 17.79 6.35
C ARG A 67 -13.09 18.71 5.15
N GLY A 68 -12.28 18.31 4.16
CA GLY A 68 -12.02 19.12 2.96
C GLY A 68 -13.26 19.37 2.11
N LEU A 69 -14.18 18.40 2.04
CA LEU A 69 -15.49 18.55 1.39
C LEU A 69 -16.41 19.50 2.19
N TYR A 70 -16.56 19.26 3.49
CA TYR A 70 -17.48 20.01 4.34
C TYR A 70 -17.15 21.50 4.42
N TYR A 71 -15.85 21.85 4.52
CA TYR A 71 -15.40 23.24 4.62
C TYR A 71 -14.96 23.86 3.29
N GLY A 72 -15.26 23.24 2.14
CA GLY A 72 -14.92 23.82 0.84
C GLY A 72 -13.41 23.91 0.55
N SER A 73 -12.56 23.15 1.26
CA SER A 73 -11.10 23.19 1.07
C SER A 73 -10.66 22.69 -0.32
N TYR A 74 -11.51 21.97 -1.04
CA TYR A 74 -11.28 21.57 -2.43
C TYR A 74 -11.12 22.77 -3.40
N LEU A 75 -11.53 23.98 -2.98
CA LEU A 75 -11.31 25.22 -3.74
C LEU A 75 -9.82 25.56 -3.87
N LEU A 76 -8.95 25.06 -2.96
CA LEU A 76 -7.50 25.07 -3.12
C LEU A 76 -7.09 23.99 -4.14
N LYS A 77 -7.39 24.23 -5.42
CA LYS A 77 -7.33 23.21 -6.50
C LYS A 77 -6.00 22.44 -6.56
N LYS A 78 -4.86 23.13 -6.46
CA LYS A 78 -3.53 22.48 -6.52
C LYS A 78 -3.30 21.53 -5.34
N THR A 79 -3.63 21.97 -4.14
CA THR A 79 -3.60 21.16 -2.92
C THR A 79 -4.58 20.00 -3.00
N TRP A 80 -5.80 20.24 -3.51
CA TRP A 80 -6.80 19.19 -3.66
C TRP A 80 -6.36 18.09 -4.64
N TYR A 81 -5.88 18.46 -5.83
CA TYR A 81 -5.42 17.48 -6.83
C TYR A 81 -4.23 16.67 -6.35
N THR A 82 -3.26 17.29 -5.68
CA THR A 82 -2.15 16.53 -5.07
C THR A 82 -2.65 15.59 -3.97
N GLY A 83 -3.63 16.00 -3.16
CA GLY A 83 -4.28 15.15 -2.16
C GLY A 83 -5.02 13.95 -2.80
N THR A 84 -5.68 14.15 -3.94
CA THR A 84 -6.32 13.07 -4.70
C THR A 84 -5.30 12.06 -5.22
N ILE A 85 -4.16 12.52 -5.77
CA ILE A 85 -3.08 11.63 -6.21
C ILE A 85 -2.52 10.83 -5.04
N MET A 86 -2.27 11.47 -3.89
CA MET A 86 -1.81 10.81 -2.68
C MET A 86 -2.79 9.74 -2.19
N TYR A 87 -4.09 9.98 -2.29
CA TYR A 87 -5.12 8.99 -1.93
C TYR A 87 -5.01 7.73 -2.80
N PHE A 88 -4.87 7.87 -4.12
CA PHE A 88 -4.67 6.71 -5.01
C PHE A 88 -3.34 5.99 -4.76
N LEU A 89 -2.26 6.73 -4.50
CA LEU A 89 -0.97 6.14 -4.13
C LEU A 89 -1.07 5.34 -2.82
N LEU A 90 -1.76 5.85 -1.81
CA LEU A 90 -1.99 5.14 -0.56
C LEU A 90 -2.82 3.87 -0.78
N MET A 91 -3.90 3.95 -1.57
CA MET A 91 -4.71 2.78 -1.93
C MET A 91 -3.87 1.69 -2.61
N GLY A 92 -3.09 2.06 -3.63
CA GLY A 92 -2.20 1.14 -4.32
C GLY A 92 -1.17 0.51 -3.37
N THR A 93 -0.53 1.34 -2.53
CA THR A 93 0.45 0.89 -1.54
C THR A 93 -0.16 -0.13 -0.57
N ALA A 94 -1.33 0.17 0.00
CA ALA A 94 -1.98 -0.71 0.97
C ALA A 94 -2.47 -2.02 0.34
N PHE A 95 -3.02 -1.95 -0.89
CA PHE A 95 -3.41 -3.15 -1.64
C PHE A 95 -2.20 -4.07 -1.86
N LEU A 96 -1.09 -3.54 -2.38
CA LEU A 96 0.13 -4.32 -2.60
C LEU A 96 0.65 -4.94 -1.30
N GLY A 97 0.63 -4.18 -0.19
CA GLY A 97 1.03 -4.65 1.14
C GLY A 97 0.18 -5.81 1.66
N TYR A 98 -1.13 -5.77 1.40
CA TYR A 98 -2.06 -6.83 1.80
C TYR A 98 -1.83 -8.16 1.08
N VAL A 99 -1.17 -8.14 -0.10
CA VAL A 99 -0.82 -9.35 -0.84
C VAL A 99 0.38 -10.08 -0.22
N LEU A 100 1.29 -9.35 0.44
CA LEU A 100 2.59 -9.87 0.88
C LEU A 100 2.53 -11.05 1.88
N PRO A 101 1.57 -11.12 2.83
CA PRO A 101 1.47 -12.28 3.72
C PRO A 101 1.12 -13.59 3.00
N TRP A 102 0.66 -13.52 1.74
CA TRP A 102 0.34 -14.68 0.91
C TRP A 102 -0.68 -15.66 1.53
N GLY A 103 -1.65 -15.13 2.27
CA GLY A 103 -2.81 -15.90 2.76
C GLY A 103 -3.88 -16.08 1.68
N GLN A 104 -4.94 -16.85 1.99
CA GLN A 104 -6.05 -17.10 1.04
C GLN A 104 -6.69 -15.80 0.54
N MET A 105 -7.04 -14.90 1.46
CA MET A 105 -7.64 -13.61 1.08
C MET A 105 -6.67 -12.70 0.32
N SER A 106 -5.37 -12.77 0.63
CA SER A 106 -4.32 -12.05 -0.10
C SER A 106 -4.24 -12.49 -1.55
N PHE A 107 -4.19 -13.81 -1.79
CA PHE A 107 -4.09 -14.39 -3.13
C PHE A 107 -5.34 -14.12 -3.95
N TRP A 108 -6.52 -14.48 -3.44
CA TRP A 108 -7.77 -14.31 -4.19
C TRP A 108 -8.14 -12.83 -4.38
N GLY A 109 -7.83 -11.99 -3.39
CA GLY A 109 -7.96 -10.55 -3.53
C GLY A 109 -7.10 -9.99 -4.66
N ALA A 110 -5.83 -10.41 -4.74
CA ALA A 110 -4.93 -10.03 -5.83
C ALA A 110 -5.49 -10.47 -7.20
N THR A 111 -5.92 -11.72 -7.32
CA THR A 111 -6.49 -12.28 -8.55
C THR A 111 -7.69 -11.48 -9.03
N VAL A 112 -8.69 -11.25 -8.16
CA VAL A 112 -9.93 -10.56 -8.55
C VAL A 112 -9.67 -9.10 -8.90
N ILE A 113 -8.93 -8.37 -8.04
CA ILE A 113 -8.74 -6.92 -8.21
C ILE A 113 -7.91 -6.62 -9.47
N THR A 114 -6.81 -7.33 -9.68
CA THR A 114 -5.96 -7.08 -10.86
C THR A 114 -6.63 -7.53 -12.15
N ASN A 115 -7.49 -8.55 -12.11
CA ASN A 115 -8.21 -9.00 -13.29
C ASN A 115 -9.31 -8.02 -13.73
N LEU A 116 -9.69 -7.02 -12.93
CA LEU A 116 -10.58 -5.93 -13.38
C LEU A 116 -10.01 -5.19 -14.60
N SER A 117 -8.69 -5.12 -14.74
CA SER A 117 -8.03 -4.53 -15.92
C SER A 117 -8.26 -5.32 -17.21
N SER A 118 -8.68 -6.59 -17.14
CA SER A 118 -9.05 -7.36 -18.34
C SER A 118 -10.22 -6.74 -19.12
N ALA A 119 -11.04 -5.91 -18.46
CA ALA A 119 -12.17 -5.24 -19.08
C ALA A 119 -11.79 -4.13 -20.06
N PHE A 120 -10.52 -3.70 -20.12
CA PHE A 120 -10.07 -2.73 -21.13
C PHE A 120 -10.11 -3.33 -22.54
N PRO A 121 -10.82 -2.70 -23.50
CA PRO A 121 -10.89 -3.20 -24.87
C PRO A 121 -9.50 -3.35 -25.51
N TYR A 122 -9.29 -4.44 -26.24
CA TYR A 122 -8.08 -4.77 -27.01
C TYR A 122 -6.80 -5.06 -26.19
N ILE A 123 -6.54 -4.31 -25.11
CA ILE A 123 -5.29 -4.36 -24.35
C ILE A 123 -5.41 -4.97 -22.95
N GLY A 124 -6.64 -5.24 -22.47
CA GLY A 124 -6.88 -5.61 -21.08
C GLY A 124 -6.17 -6.89 -20.64
N THR A 125 -6.25 -7.95 -21.42
CA THR A 125 -5.56 -9.23 -21.12
C THR A 125 -4.03 -9.06 -21.11
N THR A 126 -3.49 -8.24 -22.00
CA THR A 126 -2.06 -7.90 -22.04
C THR A 126 -1.63 -7.16 -20.77
N ILE A 127 -2.42 -6.20 -20.28
CA ILE A 127 -2.15 -5.48 -19.02
C ILE A 127 -2.12 -6.44 -17.84
N VAL A 128 -3.09 -7.37 -17.76
CA VAL A 128 -3.18 -8.36 -16.67
C VAL A 128 -1.95 -9.27 -16.65
N HIS A 129 -1.64 -9.92 -17.78
CA HIS A 129 -0.48 -10.82 -17.86
C HIS A 129 0.85 -10.07 -17.64
N TRP A 130 0.96 -8.84 -18.12
CA TRP A 130 2.13 -8.00 -17.86
C TRP A 130 2.26 -7.63 -16.38
N THR A 131 1.15 -7.36 -15.70
CA THR A 131 1.14 -7.05 -14.26
C THR A 131 1.54 -8.27 -13.43
N TRP A 132 1.01 -9.44 -13.78
CA TRP A 132 1.34 -10.71 -13.11
C TRP A 132 2.76 -11.19 -13.44
N GLY A 133 3.27 -10.86 -14.62
CA GLY A 133 4.53 -11.44 -15.12
C GLY A 133 4.37 -12.92 -15.45
N GLY A 134 3.16 -13.34 -15.85
CA GLY A 134 2.79 -14.73 -16.12
C GLY A 134 1.30 -14.86 -16.43
N PHE A 135 0.81 -16.11 -16.50
CA PHE A 135 -0.59 -16.41 -16.82
C PHE A 135 -1.52 -16.41 -15.58
N ALA A 136 -0.95 -16.33 -14.38
CA ALA A 136 -1.67 -16.28 -13.12
C ALA A 136 -0.86 -15.50 -12.07
N ILE A 137 -1.50 -15.15 -10.95
CA ILE A 137 -0.82 -14.65 -9.76
C ILE A 137 0.14 -15.74 -9.26
N ASP A 138 1.44 -15.44 -9.23
CA ASP A 138 2.49 -16.37 -8.82
C ASP A 138 3.72 -15.61 -8.27
N ASN A 139 4.86 -16.28 -8.15
CA ASN A 139 6.10 -15.75 -7.55
C ASN A 139 6.62 -14.48 -8.22
N ALA A 140 6.47 -14.37 -9.54
CA ALA A 140 6.82 -13.15 -10.27
C ALA A 140 5.99 -11.96 -9.78
N THR A 141 4.67 -12.15 -9.58
CA THR A 141 3.78 -11.13 -9.04
C THR A 141 4.19 -10.72 -7.64
N LEU A 142 4.38 -11.69 -6.74
CA LEU A 142 4.69 -11.42 -5.34
C LEU A 142 5.98 -10.62 -5.17
N THR A 143 7.03 -11.00 -5.90
CA THR A 143 8.32 -10.30 -5.86
C THR A 143 8.18 -8.85 -6.32
N ARG A 144 7.45 -8.61 -7.41
CA ARG A 144 7.22 -7.25 -7.92
C ARG A 144 6.35 -6.42 -6.98
N PHE A 145 5.34 -7.03 -6.39
CA PHE A 145 4.44 -6.37 -5.45
C PHE A 145 5.16 -5.97 -4.18
N PHE A 146 6.09 -6.80 -3.68
CA PHE A 146 6.98 -6.41 -2.58
C PHE A 146 7.83 -5.19 -2.96
N THR A 147 8.51 -5.21 -4.11
CA THR A 147 9.34 -4.09 -4.57
C THR A 147 8.54 -2.79 -4.71
N LEU A 148 7.34 -2.86 -5.31
CA LEU A 148 6.47 -1.69 -5.46
C LEU A 148 5.93 -1.21 -4.11
N HIS A 149 5.47 -2.12 -3.25
CA HIS A 149 5.00 -1.77 -1.90
C HIS A 149 6.09 -1.12 -1.07
N PHE A 150 7.35 -1.54 -1.22
CA PHE A 150 8.49 -0.92 -0.55
C PHE A 150 8.79 0.49 -1.08
N ALA A 151 8.72 0.70 -2.40
CA ALA A 151 9.08 1.97 -3.02
C ALA A 151 8.01 3.06 -2.87
N LEU A 152 6.72 2.71 -3.00
CA LEU A 152 5.62 3.69 -3.04
C LEU A 152 5.46 4.57 -1.79
N PRO A 153 5.70 4.10 -0.54
CA PRO A 153 5.68 4.96 0.65
C PRO A 153 6.63 6.15 0.57
N PHE A 154 7.81 5.98 -0.05
CA PHE A 154 8.76 7.09 -0.25
C PHE A 154 8.26 8.07 -1.31
N GLY A 155 7.62 7.57 -2.37
CA GLY A 155 6.90 8.41 -3.33
C GLY A 155 5.75 9.20 -2.68
N LEU A 156 5.02 8.57 -1.76
CA LEU A 156 3.95 9.22 -0.98
C LEU A 156 4.51 10.32 -0.07
N ALA A 157 5.69 10.12 0.54
CA ALA A 157 6.39 11.14 1.31
C ALA A 157 6.80 12.35 0.44
N GLY A 158 7.35 12.10 -0.75
CA GLY A 158 7.65 13.17 -1.71
C GLY A 158 6.41 13.96 -2.14
N MET A 159 5.31 13.27 -2.43
CA MET A 159 4.03 13.90 -2.76
C MET A 159 3.44 14.70 -1.59
N ALA A 160 3.64 14.26 -0.34
CA ALA A 160 3.22 15.01 0.84
C ALA A 160 3.94 16.37 0.95
N MET A 161 5.23 16.43 0.59
CA MET A 161 5.97 17.70 0.56
C MET A 161 5.42 18.65 -0.50
N ILE A 162 5.12 18.15 -1.71
CA ILE A 162 4.50 18.95 -2.78
C ILE A 162 3.11 19.44 -2.35
N HIS A 163 2.32 18.57 -1.69
CA HIS A 163 1.00 18.92 -1.17
C HIS A 163 1.06 20.07 -0.16
N LEU A 164 2.02 20.02 0.77
CA LEU A 164 2.26 21.11 1.74
C LEU A 164 2.80 22.37 1.07
N MET A 165 3.67 22.24 0.05
CA MET A 165 4.15 23.38 -0.73
C MET A 165 3.03 24.13 -1.45
N PHE A 166 1.99 23.45 -1.94
CA PHE A 166 0.82 24.12 -2.53
C PHE A 166 -0.18 24.64 -1.49
N LEU A 167 -0.11 24.14 -0.25
CA LEU A 167 -0.96 24.60 0.84
C LEU A 167 -0.44 25.92 1.45
N HIS A 168 0.87 26.08 1.53
CA HIS A 168 1.56 27.28 2.00
C HIS A 168 1.80 28.29 0.88
#